data_AF-A0A963WQP1-F1
#
_entry.id   AF-A0A963WQP1-F1
#
_cell.length_a   1.000
_cell.length_b   1.000
_cell.length_c   1.000
_cell.angle_alpha   90.00
_cell.angle_beta   90.00
_cell.angle_gamma   90.00
#
_symmetry.space_group_name_H-M   'P 1'
#
loop_
_entity.id
_entity.type
_entity.pdbx_description
1 polymer ?
#
loop_
_entity_poly.entity_id
_entity_poly.type
_entity_poly.pdbx_seq_one_letter_code
_entity_poly.pdbx_strand_id
1 'polypeptide(L)' 'RKLRDLAREVLEISRQGLASRARLNTSGDNETGFLETLDEIVASGKVPAQRMLDLYHGDWGGDITRIYEHSF' A
#
# COMPACT_ATOMS: atom_id res chain seq x y z
N ARG A 1 17.51 13.69 -0.33
CA ARG A 1 16.13 13.28 -0.67
C ARG A 1 15.65 12.29 0.37
N LYS A 2 14.41 12.38 0.87
CA LYS A 2 13.84 11.32 1.71
C LYS A 2 13.40 10.16 0.83
N LEU A 3 13.37 8.95 1.36
CA LEU A 3 12.93 7.75 0.62
C LEU A 3 11.55 7.94 -0.02
N ARG A 4 10.63 8.61 0.70
CA ARG A 4 9.27 8.90 0.21
C ARG A 4 9.24 9.75 -1.06
N ASP A 5 10.18 10.68 -1.20
CA ASP A 5 10.25 11.54 -2.38
C ASP A 5 10.76 10.76 -3.60
N LEU A 6 11.71 9.83 -3.38
CA LEU A 6 12.16 8.89 -4.41
C LEU A 6 11.07 7.88 -4.78
N ALA A 7 10.29 7.41 -3.81
CA ALA A 7 9.23 6.43 -4.03
C ALA A 7 8.17 6.93 -5.03
N ARG A 8 7.81 8.23 -5.00
CA ARG A 8 6.88 8.82 -5.99
C ARG A 8 7.38 8.65 -7.43
N GLU A 9 8.63 8.97 -7.68
CA GLU A 9 9.23 8.85 -9.01
C GLU A 9 9.36 7.38 -9.45
N VAL A 10 9.76 6.50 -8.52
CA VAL A 10 9.90 5.06 -8.81
C VAL A 10 8.55 4.41 -9.12
N LEU A 11 7.49 4.77 -8.40
CA LEU A 11 6.14 4.25 -8.65
C LEU A 11 5.61 4.70 -10.01
N GLU A 12 5.88 5.93 -10.42
CA GLU A 12 5.51 6.42 -11.74
C GLU A 12 6.19 5.62 -12.86
N ILE A 13 7.51 5.41 -12.75
CA ILE A 13 8.25 4.57 -13.71
C ILE A 13 7.70 3.13 -13.73
N SER A 14 7.40 2.57 -12.56
CA SER A 14 6.85 1.21 -12.44
C SER A 14 5.48 1.10 -13.11
N ARG A 15 4.62 2.11 -12.95
CA ARG A 15 3.29 2.16 -13.58
C ARG A 15 3.39 2.16 -15.08
N GLN A 16 4.27 2.99 -15.65
CA GLN A 16 4.52 3.04 -17.09
C GLN A 16 5.02 1.68 -17.60
N GLY A 17 5.93 1.03 -16.87
CA GLY A 17 6.44 -0.29 -17.21
C GLY A 17 5.36 -1.38 -17.19
N LEU A 18 4.49 -1.41 -16.18
CA LEU A 18 3.37 -2.36 -16.09
C LEU A 18 2.31 -2.09 -17.17
N ALA A 19 1.93 -0.83 -17.38
CA ALA A 19 1.01 -0.45 -18.44
C ALA A 19 1.52 -0.87 -19.82
N SER A 20 2.83 -0.71 -20.09
CA SER A 20 3.46 -1.15 -21.32
C SER A 20 3.49 -2.68 -21.48
N ARG A 21 3.53 -3.45 -20.39
CA ARG A 21 3.44 -4.91 -20.43
C ARG A 21 2.03 -5.39 -20.77
N ALA A 22 1.02 -4.65 -20.31
CA ALA A 22 -0.39 -4.88 -20.61
C ALA A 22 -0.83 -6.34 -20.41
N ARG A 23 -0.39 -7.00 -19.31
CA ARG A 23 -0.92 -8.35 -19.03
C ARG A 23 -2.23 -8.20 -18.30
N LEU A 24 -3.28 -8.63 -18.99
CA LEU A 24 -4.63 -8.43 -18.51
C LEU A 24 -5.06 -9.62 -17.64
N ASN A 25 -5.82 -9.31 -16.59
CA ASN A 25 -6.60 -10.31 -15.87
C ASN A 25 -7.85 -10.70 -16.69
N THR A 26 -8.66 -11.63 -16.17
CA THR A 26 -9.90 -12.08 -16.81
C THR A 26 -10.94 -10.96 -17.03
N SER A 27 -10.84 -9.88 -16.26
CA SER A 27 -11.73 -8.70 -16.35
C SER A 27 -11.23 -7.63 -17.34
N GLY A 28 -10.04 -7.80 -17.91
CA GLY A 28 -9.44 -6.84 -18.85
C GLY A 28 -8.58 -5.76 -18.20
N ASP A 29 -8.34 -5.80 -16.89
CA ASP A 29 -7.47 -4.84 -16.20
C ASP A 29 -6.01 -5.28 -16.29
N ASN A 30 -5.10 -4.32 -16.46
CA ASN A 30 -3.66 -4.57 -16.40
C ASN A 30 -3.13 -4.57 -14.95
N GLU A 31 -1.85 -4.90 -14.78
CA GLU A 31 -1.24 -5.06 -13.45
C GLU A 31 -1.02 -3.75 -12.68
N THR A 32 -1.32 -2.57 -13.25
CA THR A 32 -1.03 -1.29 -12.58
C THR A 32 -1.81 -1.10 -11.28
N GLY A 33 -2.96 -1.77 -11.12
CA GLY A 33 -3.76 -1.74 -9.89
C GLY A 33 -3.00 -2.27 -8.66
N PHE A 34 -2.01 -3.15 -8.83
CA PHE A 34 -1.18 -3.63 -7.70
C PHE A 34 -0.34 -2.52 -7.06
N LEU A 35 -0.16 -1.38 -7.74
CA LEU A 35 0.59 -0.24 -7.20
C LEU A 35 -0.25 0.63 -6.26
N GLU A 36 -1.58 0.52 -6.26
CA GLU A 36 -2.48 1.40 -5.48
C GLU A 36 -2.14 1.40 -3.99
N THR A 37 -1.91 0.23 -3.40
CA THR A 37 -1.48 0.12 -2.00
C THR A 37 -0.18 0.88 -1.72
N LEU A 38 0.76 0.87 -2.67
CA LEU A 38 2.03 1.59 -2.52
C LEU A 38 1.83 3.10 -2.70
N ASP A 39 0.93 3.52 -3.60
CA ASP A 39 0.56 4.93 -3.76
C ASP A 39 -0.04 5.49 -2.47
N GLU A 40 -0.94 4.75 -1.82
CA GLU A 40 -1.51 5.14 -0.53
C GLU A 40 -0.44 5.30 0.56
N ILE A 41 0.53 4.38 0.61
CA ILE A 41 1.63 4.45 1.57
C ILE A 41 2.47 5.70 1.32
N VAL A 42 2.77 6.01 0.07
CA VAL A 42 3.55 7.20 -0.30
C VAL A 42 2.77 8.50 -0.05
N ALA A 43 1.47 8.51 -0.32
CA ALA A 43 0.59 9.65 -0.09
C ALA A 43 0.41 9.92 1.42
N SER A 44 0.02 8.90 2.19
CA SER A 44 -0.21 9.02 3.64
C SER A 44 1.09 9.13 4.43
N GLY A 45 2.20 8.60 3.91
CA GLY A 45 3.45 8.43 4.66
C GLY A 45 3.37 7.37 5.77
N LYS A 46 2.31 6.56 5.81
CA LYS A 46 2.11 5.50 6.79
C LYS A 46 2.06 4.13 6.13
N VAL A 47 2.92 3.22 6.57
CA VAL A 47 2.86 1.80 6.17
C VAL A 47 1.79 1.05 6.95
N PRO A 48 1.30 -0.11 6.45
CA PRO A 48 0.29 -0.91 7.17
C PRO A 48 0.68 -1.25 8.61
N ALA A 49 1.95 -1.58 8.85
CA ALA A 49 2.45 -1.85 10.19
C ALA A 49 2.32 -0.63 11.13
N GLN A 50 2.49 0.60 10.64
CA GLN A 50 2.30 1.81 11.43
C GLN A 50 0.82 2.04 11.74
N ARG A 51 -0.07 1.76 10.78
CA ARG A 51 -1.53 1.81 11.03
C ARG A 51 -1.93 0.80 12.11
N MET A 52 -1.35 -0.41 12.09
CA MET A 52 -1.55 -1.41 13.13
C MET A 52 -1.01 -0.96 14.49
N LEU A 53 0.16 -0.31 14.53
CA LEU A 53 0.71 0.25 15.77
C LEU A 53 -0.15 1.38 16.33
N ASP A 54 -0.75 2.21 15.47
CA ASP A 54 -1.69 3.26 15.89
C ASP A 54 -2.94 2.64 16.55
N LEU A 55 -3.50 1.58 15.96
CA LEU A 55 -4.63 0.84 16.52
C LEU A 55 -4.25 0.16 17.84
N TYR A 56 -3.08 -0.49 17.89
CA TYR A 56 -2.57 -1.17 19.07
C TYR A 56 -2.43 -0.21 20.26
N HIS A 57 -1.81 0.96 20.06
CA HIS A 57 -1.64 1.96 21.12
C HIS A 57 -2.89 2.80 21.38
N GLY A 58 -3.88 2.75 20.48
CA GLY A 58 -5.14 3.48 20.56
C GLY A 58 -6.31 2.56 20.89
N ASP A 59 -7.16 2.32 19.89
CA ASP A 59 -8.47 1.64 20.03
C ASP A 59 -8.38 0.24 20.65
N TRP A 60 -7.29 -0.47 20.43
CA TRP A 60 -7.09 -1.80 21.01
C TRP A 60 -6.60 -1.75 22.46
N GLY A 61 -6.13 -0.60 22.94
CA GLY A 61 -5.68 -0.43 24.33
C GLY A 61 -4.55 -1.38 24.73
N GLY A 62 -3.65 -1.72 23.79
CA GLY A 62 -2.57 -2.67 24.01
C GLY A 62 -2.95 -4.15 23.85
N ASP A 63 -4.18 -4.45 23.44
CA ASP A 63 -4.63 -5.82 23.18
C ASP A 63 -4.37 -6.23 21.72
N ILE A 64 -3.32 -7.04 21.52
CA ILE A 64 -2.95 -7.53 20.17
C ILE A 64 -3.98 -8.51 19.61
N THR A 65 -4.81 -9.14 20.44
CA THR A 65 -5.78 -10.14 19.97
C THR A 65 -6.86 -9.54 19.06
N ARG A 66 -7.08 -8.23 19.16
CA ARG A 66 -7.96 -7.45 18.28
C ARG A 66 -7.56 -7.50 16.80
N ILE A 67 -6.31 -7.86 16.47
CA ILE A 67 -5.87 -7.99 15.07
C ILE A 67 -6.67 -9.03 14.28
N TYR A 68 -7.18 -10.07 14.96
CA TYR A 68 -8.00 -11.11 14.34
C TYR A 68 -9.40 -10.62 13.97
N GLU A 69 -9.89 -9.53 14.57
CA GLU A 69 -11.16 -8.89 14.20
C GLU A 69 -11.02 -8.05 12.91
N HIS A 70 -9.79 -7.66 12.55
CA HIS A 70 -9.49 -6.81 11.39
C HIS A 70 -8.92 -7.56 10.18
N SER A 71 -8.64 -8.86 10.32
CA SER A 71 -7.97 -9.68 9.29
C SER A 71 -8.92 -10.55 8.46
N PHE A 72 -10.21 -10.23 8.41
CA PHE A 72 -11.22 -10.97 7.62
C PHE A 72 -12.16 -10.03 6.86
#